data_AF-A0A948ANR6-F1
#
_entry.id   AF-A0A948ANR6-F1
#
_cell.length_a   1.000
_cell.length_b   1.000
_cell.length_c   1.000
_cell.angle_alpha   90.00
_cell.angle_beta   90.00
_cell.angle_gamma   90.00
#
_symmetry.space_group_name_H-M   'P 1'
#
loop_
_entity.id
_entity.type
_entity.pdbx_description
1 polymer ?
#
loop_
_entity_poly.entity_id
_entity_poly.type
_entity_poly.pdbx_seq_one_letter_code
_entity_poly.pdbx_strand_id
1 'polypeptide(L)' 'MGDGLFGSIKISASGLSGMRTKMDTVAKNLANAETTRTTEGTPYRRERVVFSQTLAEKLGLRALP' A
#
# COMPACT_ATOMS: atom_id res chain seq x y z
N MET A 1 -27.87 15.76 10.27
CA MET A 1 -27.08 14.69 10.92
C MET A 1 -27.09 13.45 10.02
N GLY A 2 -26.19 13.37 9.04
CA GLY A 2 -26.06 12.23 8.12
C GLY A 2 -24.62 12.06 7.62
N ASP A 3 -23.88 13.16 7.53
CA ASP A 3 -22.52 13.17 6.96
C ASP A 3 -21.46 12.46 7.80
N GLY A 4 -21.62 12.39 9.12
CA GLY A 4 -20.64 11.78 10.03
C GLY A 4 -20.52 10.26 9.90
N LEU A 5 -21.65 9.56 9.71
CA LEU A 5 -21.67 8.09 9.58
C LEU A 5 -21.09 7.63 8.23
N PHE A 6 -21.47 8.30 7.14
CA PHE A 6 -20.89 7.98 5.83
C PHE A 6 -19.41 8.36 5.75
N GLY A 7 -18.99 9.42 6.44
CA GLY A 7 -17.58 9.79 6.60
C GLY A 7 -16.76 8.71 7.31
N SER A 8 -17.23 8.20 8.46
CA SER A 8 -16.52 7.16 9.21
C SER A 8 -16.40 5.85 8.44
N ILE A 9 -17.46 5.44 7.72
CA ILE A 9 -17.43 4.26 6.85
C ILE A 9 -16.39 4.42 5.74
N LYS A 10 -16.32 5.59 5.10
CA LYS A 10 -15.33 5.87 4.04
C LYS A 10 -13.89 5.80 4.57
N ILE A 11 -13.63 6.29 5.79
CA ILE A 11 -12.31 6.22 6.43
C ILE A 11 -11.93 4.76 6.72
N SER A 12 -12.85 3.98 7.29
CA SER A 12 -12.62 2.56 7.55
C SER A 12 -12.38 1.79 6.26
N ALA A 13 -13.17 2.06 5.21
CA ALA A 13 -13.02 1.42 3.91
C ALA A 13 -11.67 1.72 3.26
N SER A 14 -11.17 2.96 3.32
CA SER A 14 -9.86 3.32 2.78
C SER A 14 -8.72 2.64 3.55
N GLY A 15 -8.81 2.57 4.88
CA GLY A 15 -7.86 1.84 5.72
C GLY A 15 -7.84 0.33 5.42
N LEU A 16 -9.00 -0.30 5.28
CA LEU A 16 -9.12 -1.72 4.92
C LEU A 16 -8.57 -2.01 3.53
N SER A 17 -8.84 -1.13 2.55
CA SER A 17 -8.28 -1.25 1.20
C SER A 17 -6.75 -1.17 1.21
N GLY A 18 -6.18 -0.21 1.94
CA GLY A 18 -4.73 -0.10 2.09
C GLY A 18 -4.11 -1.32 2.78
N MET A 19 -4.77 -1.85 3.82
CA MET A 19 -4.30 -3.06 4.52
C MET A 19 -4.39 -4.31 3.64
N ARG A 20 -5.39 -4.43 2.77
CA ARG A 20 -5.45 -5.49 1.76
C ARG A 20 -4.21 -5.45 0.86
N THR A 21 -3.88 -4.28 0.31
CA THR A 21 -2.66 -4.12 -0.51
C THR A 21 -1.40 -4.52 0.26
N LYS A 22 -1.30 -4.15 1.54
CA LYS A 22 -0.17 -4.57 2.39
C LYS A 22 -0.11 -6.09 2.55
N MET A 23 -1.23 -6.75 2.77
CA MET A 23 -1.31 -8.22 2.84
C MET A 23 -0.87 -8.86 1.52
N ASP A 24 -1.34 -8.34 0.38
CA ASP A 24 -0.96 -8.84 -0.94
C ASP A 24 0.55 -8.72 -1.19
N THR A 25 1.17 -7.58 -0.82
CA THR A 25 2.63 -7.40 -0.92
C THR A 25 3.39 -8.37 -0.03
N VAL A 26 2.92 -8.62 1.19
CA VAL A 26 3.53 -9.61 2.10
C VAL A 26 3.44 -11.02 1.52
N ALA A 27 2.27 -11.39 1.01
CA ALA A 27 2.06 -12.69 0.37
C ALA A 27 2.98 -12.88 -0.85
N LYS A 28 3.10 -11.85 -1.70
CA LYS A 28 4.03 -11.83 -2.85
C LYS A 28 5.49 -12.00 -2.41
N ASN A 29 5.92 -11.28 -1.37
CA ASN A 29 7.28 -11.41 -0.85
C ASN A 29 7.56 -12.81 -0.30
N LEU A 30 6.59 -13.41 0.41
CA LEU A 30 6.72 -14.76 0.93
C LEU A 30 6.80 -15.80 -0.20
N ALA A 31 5.93 -15.67 -1.21
CA ALA A 31 5.92 -16.58 -2.36
C ALA A 31 7.23 -16.55 -3.17
N ASN A 32 7.94 -15.43 -3.17
CA ASN A 32 9.18 -15.24 -3.93
C ASN A 32 10.44 -15.18 -3.04
N ALA A 33 10.34 -15.55 -1.75
CA ALA A 33 11.44 -15.42 -0.79
C ALA A 33 12.70 -16.18 -1.22
N GLU A 34 12.53 -17.34 -1.87
CA GLU A 34 13.61 -18.21 -2.35
C GLU A 34 13.93 -18.02 -3.83
N THR A 35 13.37 -17.00 -4.49
CA THR A 35 13.57 -16.78 -5.93
C THR A 35 14.91 -16.10 -6.18
N THR A 36 15.90 -16.89 -6.61
CA THR A 36 17.26 -16.42 -6.93
C THR A 36 17.43 -15.93 -8.37
N ARG A 37 16.46 -16.20 -9.26
CA ARG A 37 16.47 -15.78 -10.65
C ARG A 37 15.06 -15.35 -11.11
N THR A 38 14.88 -14.06 -11.33
CA THR A 38 13.69 -13.48 -11.98
C THR A 38 13.80 -13.60 -13.50
N THR A 39 12.76 -13.16 -14.22
CA THR A 39 12.77 -13.01 -15.68
C THR A 39 13.90 -12.11 -16.19
N GLU A 40 14.37 -11.18 -15.36
CA GLU A 40 15.49 -10.27 -15.63
C GLU A 40 16.84 -10.88 -15.22
N GLY A 41 16.85 -12.09 -14.66
CA GLY A 41 18.05 -12.81 -14.26
C GLY A 41 18.60 -12.44 -12.88
N THR A 42 17.96 -11.53 -12.14
CA THR A 42 18.42 -11.08 -10.81
C THR A 42 17.68 -11.80 -9.68
N PRO A 43 18.21 -11.82 -8.45
CA PRO A 43 17.45 -12.27 -7.28
C PRO A 43 16.22 -11.40 -7.01
N TYR A 44 15.17 -11.99 -6.43
CA TYR A 44 13.97 -11.25 -6.03
C TYR A 44 14.30 -10.17 -4.99
N ARG A 45 13.71 -8.99 -5.16
CA ARG A 45 13.81 -7.87 -4.21
C ARG A 45 12.47 -7.65 -3.55
N ARG A 46 12.45 -7.73 -2.21
CA ARG A 46 11.23 -7.52 -1.44
C ARG A 46 10.62 -6.14 -1.69
N GLU A 47 9.31 -6.12 -1.81
CA GLU A 47 8.51 -4.90 -1.97
C GLU A 47 7.97 -4.43 -0.62
N ARG A 48 7.75 -3.11 -0.45
CA ARG A 48 7.11 -2.53 0.74
C ARG A 48 6.09 -1.48 0.33
N VAL A 49 4.93 -1.52 0.99
CA VAL A 49 3.88 -0.51 0.85
C VAL A 49 4.23 0.70 1.72
N VAL A 50 4.14 1.89 1.13
CA VAL A 50 4.25 3.18 1.83
C VAL A 50 2.93 3.91 1.67
N PHE A 51 2.27 4.22 2.79
CA PHE A 51 1.02 4.97 2.79
C PHE A 51 1.30 6.48 2.80
N SER A 52 0.46 7.23 2.09
CA SER A 52 0.45 8.69 2.13
C SER A 52 -0.98 9.20 2.14
N GLN A 53 -1.18 10.39 2.70
CA GLN A 53 -2.47 11.06 2.64
C GLN A 53 -2.75 11.54 1.22
N THR A 54 -3.96 11.30 0.70
CA THR A 54 -4.37 11.70 -0.65
C THR A 54 -4.28 13.23 -0.86
N LEU A 55 -4.53 14.02 0.19
CA LEU A 55 -4.38 15.47 0.12
C LEU A 55 -2.92 15.88 -0.11
N ALA A 56 -1.99 15.26 0.63
CA ALA A 56 -0.55 15.52 0.47
C ALA A 56 -0.05 15.13 -0.92
N GLU A 57 -0.58 14.04 -1.50
CA GLU A 57 -0.31 13.64 -2.88
C GLU A 57 -0.80 14.68 -3.90
N LYS A 58 -2.06 15.13 -3.80
CA LYS A 58 -2.64 16.12 -4.71
C LYS A 58 -1.95 17.48 -4.66
N LEU A 59 -1.38 17.83 -3.51
CA LEU A 59 -0.66 19.08 -3.30
C LEU A 59 0.84 18.97 -3.65
N GLY A 60 1.32 17.80 -4.08
CA GLY A 60 2.75 17.58 -4.36
C GLY A 60 3.65 17.66 -3.12
N LEU A 61 3.06 17.64 -1.92
CA LEU A 61 3.77 17.77 -0.64
C LEU A 61 4.47 16.49 -0.20
N ARG A 62 4.41 15.43 -1.02
CA ARG A 62 5.02 14.12 -0.78
C ARG A 62 6.58 14.16 -0.70
N ALA A 63 7.20 15.29 -1.05
CA ALA A 63 8.64 15.50 -1.02
C ALA A 63 9.17 16.24 0.22
N LEU A 64 8.34 16.57 1.22
CA LEU A 64 8.82 17.14 2.47
C LEU A 64 9.17 16.03 3.48
N PRO A 65 10.34 16.12 4.14
CA PRO A 65 10.93 15.06 4.96
C PRO A 65 10.08 14.66 6.17
#